data_AF-A0A3E0KQI4-F1
#
_entry.id   AF-A0A3E0KQI4-F1
#
_cell.length_a   1.000
_cell.length_b   1.000
_cell.length_c   1.000
_cell.angle_alpha   90.00
_cell.angle_beta   90.00
_cell.angle_gamma   90.00
#
_symmetry.space_group_name_H-M   'P 1'
#
loop_
_entity.id
_entity.type
_entity.pdbx_description
1 polymer ?
#
loop_
_entity_poly.entity_id
_entity_poly.type
_entity_poly.pdbx_seq_one_letter_code
_entity_poly.pdbx_strand_id
1 'polypeptide(L)'
;METLLVAVTALGVTGLFLGLIGLASGRLDRRVIRTRARAGCLAALGLSLLFLGAAPPTRAAPGAAGLPDTRPPVPIRAALQAAEQNAPAVPQAQTVFPEQEKTFRQWEDALLAAYEEAERALRAVPAVLDGLSAGALDRFTAWVHLARYSQDIKQAHLALHDLTPPETLNLEHQRGLREALDNFHYSLANKRAAITHLQQYARTLRPEPLAAAKKRLDEGESQRTQGLLALVKVKAQLGLVPSSPAPASAAGPLAGR
;
A
#
# COMPACT_ATOMS: atom_id res chain seq x y z
N MET A 1 -4.05 -1.30 -32.60
CA MET A 1 -4.59 -0.53 -31.45
C MET A 1 -3.49 0.20 -30.70
N GLU A 2 -2.34 -0.41 -30.43
CA GLU A 2 -1.24 0.21 -29.66
C GLU A 2 -0.61 1.44 -30.35
N THR A 3 -0.42 1.43 -31.67
CA THR A 3 0.17 2.56 -32.44
C THR A 3 -0.69 3.83 -32.40
N LEU A 4 -2.02 3.67 -32.51
CA LEU A 4 -2.98 4.76 -32.37
C LEU A 4 -2.94 5.39 -30.98
N LEU A 5 -2.75 4.57 -29.96
CA LEU A 5 -2.74 5.00 -28.57
C LEU A 5 -1.45 5.77 -28.25
N VAL A 6 -0.31 5.32 -28.77
CA VAL A 6 0.98 6.03 -28.72
C VAL A 6 0.90 7.39 -29.42
N ALA A 7 0.27 7.44 -30.60
CA ALA A 7 0.08 8.68 -31.35
C ALA A 7 -0.80 9.68 -30.59
N VAL A 8 -1.90 9.22 -29.98
CA VAL A 8 -2.80 10.07 -29.18
C VAL A 8 -2.09 10.59 -27.93
N THR A 9 -1.28 9.78 -27.24
CA THR A 9 -0.50 10.24 -26.08
C THR A 9 0.59 11.24 -26.47
N ALA A 10 1.29 11.03 -27.59
CA ALA A 10 2.31 11.96 -28.07
C ALA A 10 1.72 13.32 -28.45
N LEU A 11 0.58 13.32 -29.16
CA LEU A 11 -0.15 14.54 -29.49
C LEU A 11 -0.67 15.25 -28.24
N GLY A 12 -1.16 14.49 -27.25
CA GLY A 12 -1.60 15.02 -25.96
C GLY A 12 -0.49 15.70 -25.15
N VAL A 13 0.69 15.07 -25.02
CA VAL A 13 1.88 15.66 -24.37
C VAL A 13 2.31 16.94 -25.07
N THR A 14 2.35 16.92 -26.41
CA THR A 14 2.81 18.06 -27.21
C THR A 14 1.85 19.25 -27.08
N GLY A 15 0.53 18.99 -27.09
CA GLY A 15 -0.49 20.02 -26.89
C GLY A 15 -0.46 20.63 -25.47
N LEU A 16 -0.27 19.80 -24.45
CA LEU A 16 -0.13 20.24 -23.06
C LEU A 16 1.10 21.13 -22.86
N PHE A 17 2.25 20.72 -23.40
CA PHE A 17 3.51 21.43 -23.29
C PHE A 17 3.44 22.82 -23.96
N LEU A 18 2.91 22.88 -25.19
CA LEU A 18 2.71 24.14 -25.91
C LEU A 18 1.68 25.05 -25.21
N GLY A 19 0.61 24.48 -24.65
CA GLY A 19 -0.40 25.22 -23.89
C GLY A 19 0.14 25.85 -22.60
N LEU A 20 0.96 25.11 -21.84
CA LEU A 20 1.59 25.60 -20.61
C LEU A 20 2.63 26.69 -20.86
N ILE A 21 3.45 26.55 -21.92
CA ILE A 21 4.40 27.59 -22.33
C ILE A 21 3.66 28.87 -22.72
N GLY A 22 2.56 28.75 -23.47
CA GLY A 22 1.71 29.89 -23.85
C GLY A 22 1.08 30.62 -22.65
N LEU A 23 0.76 29.90 -21.58
CA LEU A 23 0.17 30.46 -20.35
C LEU A 23 1.21 31.15 -19.44
N ALA A 24 2.46 30.67 -19.41
CA ALA A 24 3.52 31.19 -18.54
C ALA A 24 4.13 32.53 -18.99
N SER A 25 3.93 32.96 -20.24
CA SER A 25 4.51 34.21 -20.75
C SER A 25 3.80 35.46 -20.17
N GLY A 26 4.56 36.24 -19.39
CA GLY A 26 4.06 37.26 -18.46
C GLY A 26 4.04 38.71 -18.96
N ARG A 27 3.59 39.00 -20.19
CA ARG A 27 3.31 40.39 -20.60
C ARG A 27 1.84 40.57 -20.99
N LEU A 28 1.15 41.47 -20.28
CA LEU A 28 -0.24 41.84 -20.53
C LEU A 28 -0.32 42.77 -21.73
N ASP A 29 -0.41 42.17 -22.91
CA ASP A 29 -0.70 42.87 -24.16
C ASP A 29 -2.04 42.37 -24.74
N ARG A 30 -2.76 43.19 -25.50
CA ARG A 30 -4.13 42.86 -25.98
C ARG A 30 -4.13 41.63 -26.91
N ARG A 31 -2.99 41.35 -27.56
CA ARG A 31 -2.72 40.13 -28.34
C ARG A 31 -2.54 38.89 -27.45
N VAL A 32 -2.06 39.06 -26.22
CA VAL A 32 -1.80 37.98 -25.24
C VAL A 32 -3.11 37.41 -24.67
N ILE A 33 -4.16 38.22 -24.55
CA ILE A 33 -5.48 37.73 -24.10
C ILE A 33 -6.09 36.75 -25.13
N ARG A 34 -5.93 37.04 -26.43
CA ARG A 34 -6.43 36.17 -27.51
C ARG A 34 -5.60 34.91 -27.69
N THR A 35 -4.30 34.96 -27.42
CA THR A 35 -3.43 33.77 -27.41
C THR A 35 -3.58 32.93 -26.15
N ARG A 36 -3.91 33.51 -24.98
CA ARG A 36 -4.21 32.77 -23.74
C ARG A 36 -5.46 31.91 -23.86
N ALA A 37 -6.51 32.38 -24.52
CA ALA A 37 -7.70 31.56 -24.79
C ALA A 37 -7.36 30.37 -25.70
N ARG A 38 -6.51 30.57 -26.71
CA ARG A 38 -6.03 29.50 -27.60
C ARG A 38 -5.06 28.55 -26.89
N ALA A 39 -4.17 29.05 -26.04
CA ALA A 39 -3.25 28.26 -25.24
C ALA A 39 -3.98 27.44 -24.17
N GLY A 40 -5.00 28.01 -23.53
CA GLY A 40 -5.91 27.29 -22.64
C GLY A 40 -6.71 26.22 -23.35
N CYS A 41 -7.18 26.49 -24.58
CA CYS A 41 -7.87 25.50 -25.41
C CYS A 41 -6.93 24.37 -25.85
N LEU A 42 -5.67 24.67 -26.21
CA LEU A 42 -4.64 23.67 -26.52
C LEU A 42 -4.21 22.87 -25.29
N ALA A 43 -4.12 23.50 -24.12
CA ALA A 43 -3.87 22.81 -22.86
C ALA A 43 -5.04 21.88 -22.53
N ALA A 44 -6.28 22.33 -22.65
CA ALA A 44 -7.47 21.51 -22.43
C ALA A 44 -7.62 20.38 -23.47
N LEU A 45 -7.30 20.63 -24.73
CA LEU A 45 -7.25 19.62 -25.79
C LEU A 45 -6.12 18.61 -25.56
N GLY A 46 -4.94 19.06 -25.15
CA GLY A 46 -3.83 18.19 -24.77
C GLY A 46 -4.17 17.32 -23.57
N LEU A 47 -4.80 17.91 -22.54
CA LEU A 47 -5.25 17.21 -21.35
C LEU A 47 -6.36 16.20 -21.67
N SER A 48 -7.33 16.58 -22.51
CA SER A 48 -8.41 15.67 -22.94
C SER A 48 -7.91 14.55 -23.85
N LEU A 49 -6.93 14.79 -24.73
CA LEU A 49 -6.29 13.75 -25.53
C LEU A 49 -5.43 12.81 -24.68
N LEU A 50 -4.72 13.33 -23.68
CA LEU A 50 -4.03 12.49 -22.69
C LEU A 50 -5.04 11.64 -21.90
N PHE A 51 -6.18 12.22 -21.53
CA PHE A 51 -7.27 11.48 -20.88
C PHE A 51 -7.87 10.42 -21.79
N LEU A 52 -8.18 10.71 -23.06
CA LEU A 52 -8.74 9.71 -23.99
C LEU A 52 -7.72 8.62 -24.37
N GLY A 53 -6.43 8.95 -24.45
CA GLY A 53 -5.37 7.98 -24.67
C GLY A 53 -5.10 7.11 -23.44
N ALA A 54 -5.19 7.66 -22.23
CA ALA A 54 -4.90 6.94 -20.99
C ALA A 54 -6.12 6.19 -20.41
N ALA A 55 -7.33 6.68 -20.64
CA ALA A 55 -8.57 6.13 -20.10
C ALA A 55 -8.97 4.83 -20.81
N PRO A 56 -9.42 3.81 -20.07
CA PRO A 56 -9.96 2.61 -20.66
C PRO A 56 -11.34 2.83 -21.30
N PRO A 57 -11.73 1.99 -22.28
CA PRO A 57 -13.04 2.09 -22.94
C PRO A 57 -14.19 1.83 -21.94
N THR A 58 -15.29 2.57 -22.07
CA THR A 58 -16.42 2.58 -21.13
C THR A 58 -17.37 1.39 -21.25
N ARG A 59 -17.15 0.42 -22.17
CA ARG A 59 -18.09 -0.69 -22.43
C ARG A 59 -17.57 -2.11 -22.14
N ALA A 60 -18.52 -2.86 -21.58
CA ALA A 60 -18.69 -4.30 -21.36
C ALA A 60 -17.62 -5.07 -20.57
N ALA A 61 -18.13 -5.74 -19.54
CA ALA A 61 -17.50 -6.60 -18.56
C ALA A 61 -16.58 -7.66 -19.18
N PRO A 62 -15.57 -8.14 -18.43
CA PRO A 62 -14.86 -9.36 -18.80
C PRO A 62 -15.87 -10.50 -18.91
N GLY A 63 -15.91 -11.18 -20.06
CA GLY A 63 -16.59 -12.46 -20.16
C GLY A 63 -16.04 -13.39 -19.08
N ALA A 64 -16.93 -14.08 -18.36
CA ALA A 64 -16.73 -14.82 -17.12
C ALA A 64 -15.34 -15.47 -16.96
N ALA A 65 -14.35 -14.66 -16.58
CA ALA A 65 -13.05 -15.12 -16.14
C ALA A 65 -13.18 -15.24 -14.62
N GLY A 66 -12.92 -16.44 -14.09
CA GLY A 66 -12.92 -16.67 -12.66
C GLY A 66 -11.98 -15.66 -11.99
N LEU A 67 -12.56 -14.72 -11.24
CA LEU A 67 -11.78 -13.78 -10.46
C LEU A 67 -10.99 -14.57 -9.40
N PRO A 68 -9.75 -14.16 -9.10
CA PRO A 68 -8.96 -14.80 -8.05
C PRO A 68 -9.66 -14.68 -6.69
N ASP A 69 -9.40 -15.64 -5.79
CA ASP A 69 -9.96 -15.70 -4.44
C ASP A 69 -9.89 -14.33 -3.74
N THR A 70 -11.07 -13.78 -3.42
CA THR A 70 -11.27 -12.40 -2.94
C THR A 70 -11.33 -12.31 -1.41
N ARG A 71 -11.00 -13.38 -0.69
CA ARG A 71 -11.04 -13.39 0.78
C ARG A 71 -10.25 -12.21 1.34
N PRO A 72 -10.86 -11.43 2.27
CA PRO A 72 -10.16 -10.30 2.85
C PRO A 72 -8.92 -10.79 3.62
N PRO A 73 -7.77 -10.14 3.44
CA PRO A 73 -6.56 -10.51 4.18
C PRO A 73 -6.78 -10.32 5.69
N VAL A 74 -6.15 -11.19 6.49
CA VAL A 74 -6.20 -11.10 7.96
C VAL A 74 -5.68 -9.73 8.40
N PRO A 75 -6.40 -8.96 9.22
CA PRO A 75 -5.96 -7.64 9.68
C PRO A 75 -4.58 -7.66 10.35
N ILE A 76 -3.73 -6.65 10.12
CA ILE A 76 -2.35 -6.65 10.65
C ILE A 76 -2.29 -6.81 12.17
N ARG A 77 -3.18 -6.18 12.94
CA ARG A 77 -3.21 -6.36 14.41
C ARG A 77 -3.59 -7.78 14.84
N ALA A 78 -4.52 -8.40 14.12
CA ALA A 78 -4.88 -9.80 14.37
C ALA A 78 -3.72 -10.75 13.99
N ALA A 79 -3.02 -10.45 12.89
CA ALA A 79 -1.84 -11.19 12.48
C ALA A 79 -0.68 -11.04 13.49
N LEU A 80 -0.47 -9.84 14.02
CA LEU A 80 0.49 -9.57 15.09
C LEU A 80 0.12 -10.36 16.35
N GLN A 81 -1.13 -10.28 16.81
CA GLN A 81 -1.59 -11.01 17.98
C GLN A 81 -1.41 -12.54 17.82
N ALA A 82 -1.71 -13.08 16.64
CA ALA A 82 -1.48 -14.49 16.35
C ALA A 82 0.01 -14.84 16.33
N ALA A 83 0.87 -13.96 15.80
CA ALA A 83 2.32 -14.17 15.79
C ALA A 83 2.92 -14.10 17.22
N GLU A 84 2.42 -13.19 18.05
CA GLU A 84 2.79 -13.08 19.48
C GLU A 84 2.43 -14.35 20.27
N GLN A 85 1.25 -14.92 20.04
CA GLN A 85 0.83 -16.16 20.69
C GLN A 85 1.71 -17.36 20.36
N ASN A 86 2.35 -17.36 19.19
CA ASN A 86 3.25 -18.41 18.72
C ASN A 86 4.74 -18.04 18.89
N ALA A 87 5.04 -16.95 19.60
CA ALA A 87 6.41 -16.50 19.78
C ALA A 87 7.23 -17.52 20.60
N PRO A 88 8.47 -17.83 20.20
CA PRO A 88 9.32 -18.72 20.98
C PRO A 88 9.61 -18.10 22.36
N ALA A 89 9.61 -18.93 23.40
CA ALA A 89 10.00 -18.51 24.74
C ALA A 89 11.47 -18.06 24.72
N VAL A 90 11.71 -16.78 25.04
CA VAL A 90 13.06 -16.22 25.11
C VAL A 90 13.60 -16.45 26.53
N PRO A 91 14.71 -17.19 26.71
CA PRO A 91 15.17 -17.65 28.02
C PRO A 91 15.66 -16.53 28.97
N GLN A 92 15.90 -15.32 28.46
CA GLN A 92 16.24 -14.14 29.27
C GLN A 92 15.62 -12.89 28.64
N ALA A 93 14.42 -12.51 29.10
CA ALA A 93 13.91 -11.17 28.84
C ALA A 93 14.82 -10.16 29.56
N GLN A 94 15.38 -9.18 28.83
CA GLN A 94 16.18 -8.13 29.44
C GLN A 94 15.29 -7.24 30.31
N THR A 95 15.84 -6.68 31.40
CA THR A 95 15.14 -5.66 32.18
C THR A 95 14.92 -4.43 31.30
N VAL A 96 13.66 -4.22 30.87
CA VAL A 96 13.27 -3.07 30.06
C VAL A 96 12.86 -1.92 30.97
N PHE A 97 13.39 -0.73 30.71
CA PHE A 97 12.99 0.47 31.44
C PHE A 97 11.59 0.93 30.96
N PRO A 98 10.73 1.48 31.84
CA PRO A 98 9.38 1.93 31.47
C PRO A 98 9.35 2.90 30.28
N GLU A 99 10.38 3.74 30.13
CA GLU A 99 10.51 4.67 29.00
C GLU A 99 10.77 3.96 27.66
N GLN A 100 11.56 2.89 27.67
CA GLN A 100 11.83 2.07 26.49
C GLN A 100 10.56 1.34 26.03
N GLU A 101 9.81 0.76 26.98
CA GLU A 101 8.53 0.13 26.71
C GLU A 101 7.53 1.11 26.09
N LYS A 102 7.38 2.30 26.69
CA LYS A 102 6.48 3.33 26.19
C LYS A 102 6.84 3.76 24.77
N THR A 103 8.13 4.01 24.51
CA THR A 103 8.61 4.47 23.20
C THR A 103 8.45 3.37 22.14
N PHE A 104 8.72 2.12 22.50
CA PHE A 104 8.47 0.96 21.63
C PHE A 104 6.99 0.83 21.27
N ARG A 105 6.08 0.90 22.25
CA ARG A 105 4.63 0.78 22.00
C ARG A 105 4.10 1.91 21.12
N GLN A 106 4.55 3.15 21.34
CA GLN A 106 4.18 4.28 20.50
C GLN A 106 4.64 4.09 19.04
N TRP A 107 5.87 3.60 18.86
CA TRP A 107 6.41 3.28 17.56
C TRP A 107 5.67 2.12 16.88
N GLU A 108 5.38 1.04 17.62
CA GLU A 108 4.59 -0.11 17.15
C GLU A 108 3.19 0.33 16.71
N ASP A 109 2.51 1.17 17.50
CA ASP A 109 1.19 1.68 17.15
C ASP A 109 1.22 2.56 15.90
N ALA A 110 2.25 3.38 15.72
CA ALA A 110 2.41 4.20 14.51
C ALA A 110 2.66 3.34 13.27
N LEU A 111 3.52 2.33 13.37
CA LEU A 111 3.78 1.33 12.33
C LEU A 111 2.48 0.61 11.93
N LEU A 112 1.74 0.10 12.90
CA LEU A 112 0.50 -0.63 12.67
C LEU A 112 -0.59 0.27 12.07
N ALA A 113 -0.76 1.49 12.59
CA ALA A 113 -1.73 2.45 12.08
C ALA A 113 -1.47 2.82 10.62
N ALA A 114 -0.20 3.07 10.25
CA ALA A 114 0.18 3.33 8.87
C ALA A 114 -0.14 2.12 7.96
N TYR A 115 0.13 0.90 8.42
CA TYR A 115 -0.18 -0.30 7.65
C TYR A 115 -1.68 -0.57 7.52
N GLU A 116 -2.47 -0.30 8.57
CA GLU A 116 -3.93 -0.42 8.57
C GLU A 116 -4.60 0.49 7.51
N GLU A 117 -4.02 1.65 7.22
CA GLU A 117 -4.46 2.52 6.12
C GLU A 117 -4.31 1.83 4.76
N ALA A 118 -3.16 1.20 4.51
CA ALA A 118 -2.94 0.42 3.30
C ALA A 118 -3.88 -0.80 3.20
N GLU A 119 -4.15 -1.48 4.32
CA GLU A 119 -5.10 -2.59 4.35
C GLU A 119 -6.53 -2.16 4.01
N ARG A 120 -6.96 -0.99 4.49
CA ARG A 120 -8.29 -0.45 4.14
C ARG A 120 -8.44 -0.25 2.63
N ALA A 121 -7.41 0.27 1.96
CA ALA A 121 -7.39 0.39 0.51
C ALA A 121 -7.46 -0.98 -0.19
N LEU A 122 -6.69 -1.96 0.28
CA LEU A 122 -6.67 -3.32 -0.31
C LEU A 122 -7.98 -4.08 -0.11
N ARG A 123 -8.66 -3.91 1.03
CA ARG A 123 -9.97 -4.57 1.29
C ARG A 123 -11.08 -4.09 0.37
N ALA A 124 -10.94 -2.90 -0.23
CA ALA A 124 -11.91 -2.37 -1.18
C ALA A 124 -11.70 -2.88 -2.61
N VAL A 125 -10.52 -3.43 -2.93
CA VAL A 125 -10.17 -3.90 -4.28
C VAL A 125 -11.09 -5.03 -4.78
N PRO A 126 -11.42 -6.07 -3.99
CA PRO A 126 -12.35 -7.11 -4.42
C PRO A 126 -13.69 -6.58 -4.93
N ALA A 127 -14.32 -5.66 -4.20
CA ALA A 127 -15.59 -5.08 -4.61
C ALA A 127 -15.51 -4.35 -5.96
N VAL A 128 -14.36 -3.73 -6.27
CA VAL A 128 -14.13 -3.11 -7.59
C VAL A 128 -14.01 -4.17 -8.69
N LEU A 129 -13.29 -5.26 -8.43
CA LEU A 129 -13.14 -6.35 -9.39
C LEU A 129 -14.46 -7.11 -9.63
N ASP A 130 -15.22 -7.36 -8.56
CA ASP A 130 -16.54 -7.96 -8.61
C ASP A 130 -17.54 -7.07 -9.35
N GLY A 131 -17.54 -5.77 -9.06
CA GLY A 131 -18.37 -4.80 -9.80
C GLY A 131 -17.99 -4.73 -11.29
N LEU A 132 -16.69 -4.80 -11.60
CA LEU A 132 -16.20 -4.82 -12.97
C LEU A 132 -16.64 -6.10 -13.71
N SER A 133 -16.56 -7.27 -13.07
CA SER A 133 -16.95 -8.55 -13.67
C SER A 133 -18.46 -8.70 -13.82
N ALA A 134 -19.24 -8.19 -12.87
CA ALA A 134 -20.70 -8.13 -12.93
C ALA A 134 -21.23 -7.09 -13.93
N GLY A 135 -20.35 -6.25 -14.49
CA GLY A 135 -20.75 -5.12 -15.34
C GLY A 135 -21.46 -3.99 -14.61
N ALA A 136 -21.46 -4.02 -13.27
CA ALA A 136 -21.99 -2.95 -12.42
C ALA A 136 -21.07 -1.72 -12.37
N LEU A 137 -19.77 -1.93 -12.60
CA LEU A 137 -18.76 -0.88 -12.77
C LEU A 137 -18.20 -0.92 -14.18
N ASP A 138 -18.10 0.24 -14.82
CA ASP A 138 -17.36 0.36 -16.06
C ASP A 138 -15.84 0.38 -15.81
N ARG A 139 -15.07 0.11 -16.88
CA ARG A 139 -13.61 -0.01 -16.81
C ARG A 139 -12.92 1.27 -16.36
N PHE A 140 -13.45 2.44 -16.73
CA PHE A 140 -12.87 3.73 -16.34
C PHE A 140 -13.08 3.97 -14.86
N THR A 141 -14.30 3.76 -14.37
CA THR A 141 -14.61 3.88 -12.94
C THR A 141 -13.77 2.91 -12.11
N ALA A 142 -13.67 1.64 -12.52
CA ALA A 142 -12.80 0.66 -11.85
C ALA A 142 -11.32 1.09 -11.85
N TRP A 143 -10.80 1.57 -12.99
CA TRP A 143 -9.43 2.06 -13.10
C TRP A 143 -9.14 3.26 -12.19
N VAL A 144 -10.09 4.20 -12.05
CA VAL A 144 -9.98 5.36 -11.15
C VAL A 144 -9.99 4.93 -9.69
N HIS A 145 -10.88 4.02 -9.28
CA HIS A 145 -10.89 3.49 -7.91
C HIS A 145 -9.56 2.81 -7.57
N LEU A 146 -9.06 1.96 -8.45
CA LEU A 146 -7.76 1.32 -8.28
C LEU A 146 -6.62 2.35 -8.24
N ALA A 147 -6.68 3.45 -9.01
CA ALA A 147 -5.70 4.54 -8.94
C ALA A 147 -5.66 5.19 -7.56
N ARG A 148 -6.84 5.46 -7.01
CA ARG A 148 -6.99 6.01 -5.67
C ARG A 148 -6.40 5.07 -4.62
N TYR A 149 -6.73 3.79 -4.65
CA TYR A 149 -6.18 2.81 -3.71
C TYR A 149 -4.65 2.67 -3.83
N SER A 150 -4.09 2.75 -5.04
CA SER A 150 -2.63 2.77 -5.24
C SER A 150 -1.98 3.98 -4.57
N GLN A 151 -2.65 5.13 -4.60
CA GLN A 151 -2.19 6.35 -3.94
C GLN A 151 -2.33 6.26 -2.41
N ASP A 152 -3.42 5.68 -1.90
CA ASP A 152 -3.62 5.48 -0.46
C ASP A 152 -2.51 4.56 0.12
N ILE A 153 -2.18 3.47 -0.58
CA ILE A 153 -1.03 2.61 -0.21
C ILE A 153 0.29 3.37 -0.30
N LYS A 154 0.46 4.27 -1.27
CA LYS A 154 1.65 5.12 -1.36
C LYS A 154 1.78 6.02 -0.14
N GLN A 155 0.69 6.64 0.31
CA GLN A 155 0.72 7.51 1.49
C GLN A 155 1.05 6.71 2.76
N ALA A 156 0.46 5.53 2.92
CA ALA A 156 0.83 4.61 4.00
C ALA A 156 2.31 4.22 3.96
N HIS A 157 2.84 3.93 2.77
CA HIS A 157 4.26 3.62 2.58
C HIS A 157 5.17 4.80 2.95
N LEU A 158 4.80 6.04 2.61
CA LEU A 158 5.54 7.22 3.03
C LEU A 158 5.49 7.41 4.55
N ALA A 159 4.34 7.19 5.18
CA ALA A 159 4.24 7.25 6.64
C ALA A 159 5.15 6.21 7.33
N LEU A 160 5.32 5.02 6.75
CA LEU A 160 6.30 4.04 7.24
C LEU A 160 7.75 4.50 7.03
N HIS A 161 8.04 5.19 5.93
CA HIS A 161 9.40 5.61 5.60
C HIS A 161 9.95 6.62 6.61
N ASP A 162 9.06 7.42 7.18
CA ASP A 162 9.43 8.42 8.18
C ASP A 162 9.56 7.82 9.59
N LEU A 163 9.24 6.54 9.79
CA LEU A 163 9.42 5.86 11.07
C LEU A 163 10.87 5.41 11.24
N THR A 164 11.48 5.85 12.33
CA THR A 164 12.79 5.38 12.77
C THR A 164 12.66 4.48 14.00
N PRO A 165 13.45 3.38 14.10
CA PRO A 165 13.49 2.58 15.32
C PRO A 165 13.84 3.45 16.54
N PRO A 166 13.19 3.24 17.70
CA PRO A 166 13.45 4.04 18.90
C PRO A 166 14.92 4.04 19.33
N GLU A 167 15.51 5.22 19.45
CA GLU A 167 16.92 5.40 19.85
C GLU A 167 17.21 4.91 21.27
N THR A 168 16.17 4.85 22.13
CA THR A 168 16.25 4.36 23.50
C THR A 168 16.54 2.86 23.60
N LEU A 169 16.37 2.11 22.50
CA LEU A 169 16.64 0.68 22.45
C LEU A 169 18.12 0.41 22.15
N ASN A 170 18.62 -0.77 22.53
CA ASN A 170 19.97 -1.18 22.18
C ASN A 170 20.15 -1.32 20.65
N LEU A 171 21.40 -1.30 20.18
CA LEU A 171 21.71 -1.37 18.74
C LEU A 171 21.24 -2.67 18.08
N GLU A 172 21.15 -3.78 18.82
CA GLU A 172 20.69 -5.06 18.31
C GLU A 172 19.19 -5.02 18.00
N HIS A 173 18.37 -4.55 18.94
CA HIS A 173 16.94 -4.36 18.77
C HIS A 173 16.65 -3.33 17.67
N GLN A 174 17.40 -2.23 17.61
CA GLN A 174 17.26 -1.25 16.52
C GLN A 174 17.51 -1.87 15.14
N ARG A 175 18.52 -2.75 15.00
CA ARG A 175 18.78 -3.48 13.74
C ARG A 175 17.63 -4.44 13.41
N GLY A 176 17.13 -5.19 14.39
CA GLY A 176 15.98 -6.07 14.20
C GLY A 176 14.71 -5.32 13.78
N LEU A 177 14.45 -4.15 14.38
CA LEU A 177 13.32 -3.29 14.00
C LEU A 177 13.50 -2.66 12.61
N ARG A 178 14.74 -2.36 12.20
CA ARG A 178 15.02 -1.90 10.84
C ARG A 178 14.75 -2.99 9.81
N GLU A 179 15.18 -4.22 10.07
CA GLU A 179 14.85 -5.38 9.23
C GLU A 179 13.33 -5.60 9.15
N ALA A 180 12.61 -5.43 10.27
CA ALA A 180 11.15 -5.48 10.27
C ALA A 180 10.54 -4.38 9.37
N LEU A 181 11.01 -3.13 9.50
CA LEU A 181 10.56 -2.01 8.67
C LEU A 181 10.84 -2.26 7.18
N ASP A 182 12.03 -2.73 6.82
CA ASP A 182 12.39 -3.02 5.43
C ASP A 182 11.43 -4.06 4.81
N ASN A 183 11.07 -5.09 5.58
CA ASN A 183 10.07 -6.07 5.16
C ASN A 183 8.66 -5.44 4.97
N PHE A 184 8.23 -4.54 5.85
CA PHE A 184 6.97 -3.81 5.67
C PHE A 184 7.02 -2.86 4.46
N HIS A 185 8.16 -2.22 4.21
CA HIS A 185 8.41 -1.40 3.01
C HIS A 185 8.24 -2.20 1.73
N TYR A 186 8.94 -3.33 1.62
CA TYR A 186 8.82 -4.21 0.47
C TYR A 186 7.39 -4.74 0.32
N SER A 187 6.74 -5.08 1.43
CA SER A 187 5.35 -5.54 1.45
C SER A 187 4.39 -4.53 0.80
N LEU A 188 4.45 -3.27 1.23
CA LEU A 188 3.60 -2.21 0.68
C LEU A 188 3.97 -1.86 -0.77
N ALA A 189 5.26 -1.89 -1.12
CA ALA A 189 5.71 -1.68 -2.49
C ALA A 189 5.13 -2.75 -3.45
N ASN A 190 5.18 -4.02 -3.04
CA ASN A 190 4.60 -5.13 -3.80
C ASN A 190 3.07 -5.05 -3.87
N LYS A 191 2.38 -4.75 -2.77
CA LYS A 191 0.92 -4.56 -2.74
C LYS A 191 0.49 -3.40 -3.66
N ARG A 192 1.25 -2.30 -3.69
CA ARG A 192 1.02 -1.20 -4.63
C ARG A 192 1.26 -1.62 -6.08
N ALA A 193 2.33 -2.36 -6.37
CA ALA A 193 2.61 -2.89 -7.69
C ALA A 193 1.48 -3.83 -8.18
N ALA A 194 0.89 -4.62 -7.28
CA ALA A 194 -0.27 -5.43 -7.59
C ALA A 194 -1.46 -4.58 -8.06
N ILE A 195 -1.77 -3.48 -7.36
CA ILE A 195 -2.84 -2.56 -7.79
C ILE A 195 -2.53 -1.96 -9.17
N THR A 196 -1.28 -1.60 -9.46
CA THR A 196 -0.89 -1.12 -10.80
C THR A 196 -1.17 -2.16 -11.88
N HIS A 197 -0.91 -3.44 -11.61
CA HIS A 197 -1.28 -4.53 -12.54
C HIS A 197 -2.81 -4.69 -12.66
N LEU A 198 -3.57 -4.51 -11.57
CA LEU A 198 -5.04 -4.51 -11.62
C LEU A 198 -5.59 -3.32 -12.42
N GLN A 199 -4.94 -2.16 -12.40
CA GLN A 199 -5.29 -1.04 -13.27
C GLN A 199 -5.09 -1.40 -14.74
N GLN A 200 -3.99 -2.07 -15.07
CA GLN A 200 -3.75 -2.57 -16.42
C GLN A 200 -4.78 -3.64 -16.81
N TYR A 201 -5.20 -4.49 -15.87
CA TYR A 201 -6.31 -5.41 -16.07
C TYR A 201 -7.61 -4.67 -16.37
N ALA A 202 -8.04 -3.73 -15.53
CA ALA A 202 -9.26 -2.96 -15.77
C ALA A 202 -9.27 -2.29 -17.16
N ARG A 203 -8.08 -1.88 -17.64
CA ARG A 203 -7.92 -1.29 -18.96
C ARG A 203 -8.00 -2.25 -20.12
N THR A 204 -7.36 -3.41 -20.00
CA THR A 204 -7.14 -4.34 -21.13
C THR A 204 -8.05 -5.57 -21.10
N LEU A 205 -8.58 -5.91 -19.92
CA LEU A 205 -9.26 -7.16 -19.57
C LEU A 205 -8.47 -8.44 -19.91
N ARG A 206 -7.17 -8.33 -20.12
CA ARG A 206 -6.33 -9.50 -20.39
C ARG A 206 -5.99 -10.25 -19.10
N PRO A 207 -5.80 -11.57 -19.12
CA PRO A 207 -5.54 -12.34 -17.91
C PRO A 207 -4.11 -12.18 -17.35
N GLU A 208 -3.11 -11.78 -18.14
CA GLU A 208 -1.72 -11.73 -17.66
C GLU A 208 -1.51 -10.70 -16.52
N PRO A 209 -2.09 -9.48 -16.58
CA PRO A 209 -2.04 -8.55 -15.45
C PRO A 209 -2.70 -9.08 -14.17
N LEU A 210 -3.75 -9.91 -14.25
CA LEU A 210 -4.34 -10.54 -13.05
C LEU A 210 -3.35 -11.52 -12.40
N ALA A 211 -2.67 -12.34 -13.20
CA ALA A 211 -1.66 -13.27 -12.70
C ALA A 211 -0.48 -12.52 -12.07
N ALA A 212 -0.02 -11.44 -12.70
CA ALA A 212 1.04 -10.58 -12.16
C ALA A 212 0.62 -9.90 -10.85
N ALA A 213 -0.62 -9.39 -10.78
CA ALA A 213 -1.16 -8.81 -9.55
C ALA A 213 -1.18 -9.82 -8.40
N LYS A 214 -1.66 -11.05 -8.66
CA LYS A 214 -1.68 -12.12 -7.67
C LYS A 214 -0.28 -12.42 -7.14
N LYS A 215 0.69 -12.62 -8.03
CA LYS A 215 2.08 -12.88 -7.65
C LYS A 215 2.63 -11.79 -6.72
N ARG A 216 2.36 -10.51 -7.04
CA ARG A 216 2.80 -9.36 -6.23
C ARG A 216 2.10 -9.30 -4.87
N LEU A 217 0.82 -9.66 -4.79
CA LEU A 217 0.11 -9.78 -3.51
C LEU A 217 0.71 -10.88 -2.64
N ASP A 218 1.02 -12.04 -3.21
CA ASP A 218 1.64 -13.17 -2.50
C ASP A 218 3.04 -12.80 -1.98
N GLU A 219 3.88 -12.16 -2.81
CA GLU A 219 5.19 -11.62 -2.40
C GLU A 219 5.05 -10.61 -1.26
N GLY A 220 4.08 -9.69 -1.38
CA GLY A 220 3.81 -8.69 -0.36
C GLY A 220 3.32 -9.29 0.96
N GLU A 221 2.55 -10.38 0.91
CA GLU A 221 2.06 -11.08 2.10
C GLU A 221 3.15 -11.88 2.81
N SER A 222 4.04 -12.52 2.06
CA SER A 222 5.24 -13.16 2.60
C SER A 222 6.12 -12.16 3.35
N GLN A 223 6.35 -10.98 2.77
CA GLN A 223 7.15 -9.92 3.40
C GLN A 223 6.46 -9.32 4.62
N ARG A 224 5.14 -9.14 4.60
CA ARG A 224 4.37 -8.75 5.80
C ARG A 224 4.61 -9.73 6.94
N THR A 225 4.52 -11.03 6.66
CA THR A 225 4.72 -12.09 7.64
C THR A 225 6.14 -12.08 8.20
N GLN A 226 7.16 -11.93 7.35
CA GLN A 226 8.56 -11.79 7.78
C GLN A 226 8.77 -10.56 8.67
N GLY A 227 8.20 -9.42 8.30
CA GLY A 227 8.25 -8.20 9.10
C GLY A 227 7.59 -8.35 10.48
N LEU A 228 6.43 -9.01 10.54
CA LEU A 228 5.74 -9.33 11.79
C LEU A 228 6.58 -10.26 12.68
N LEU A 229 7.19 -11.31 12.11
CA LEU A 229 8.04 -12.22 12.86
C LEU A 229 9.28 -11.52 13.42
N ALA A 230 9.92 -10.63 12.64
CA ALA A 230 11.04 -9.82 13.11
C ALA A 230 10.63 -8.86 14.24
N LEU A 231 9.47 -8.21 14.11
CA LEU A 231 8.90 -7.36 15.15
C LEU A 231 8.63 -8.14 16.44
N VAL A 232 7.95 -9.29 16.34
CA VAL A 232 7.63 -10.16 17.48
C VAL A 232 8.89 -10.69 18.15
N LYS A 233 9.94 -11.00 17.39
CA LYS A 233 11.24 -11.41 17.95
C LYS A 233 11.82 -10.32 18.85
N VAL A 234 11.85 -9.06 18.39
CA VAL A 234 12.32 -7.93 19.21
C VAL A 234 11.40 -7.73 20.42
N LYS A 235 10.08 -7.80 20.22
CA LYS A 235 9.09 -7.69 21.31
C LYS A 235 9.30 -8.77 22.39
N ALA A 236 9.63 -10.00 22.00
CA ALA A 236 9.90 -11.11 22.90
C ALA A 236 11.23 -10.92 23.65
N GLN A 237 12.27 -10.43 22.98
CA GLN A 237 13.56 -10.08 23.61
C GLN A 237 13.41 -8.97 24.65
N LEU A 238 12.49 -8.04 24.42
CA LEU A 238 12.09 -6.98 25.36
C LEU A 238 11.12 -7.47 26.46
N GLY A 239 10.69 -8.74 26.45
CA GLY A 239 9.71 -9.25 27.42
C GLY A 239 8.32 -8.61 27.31
N LEU A 240 8.00 -8.00 26.15
CA LEU A 240 6.74 -7.27 25.92
C LEU A 240 5.66 -8.14 25.25
N VAL A 241 5.95 -9.40 24.94
CA VAL A 241 4.94 -10.35 24.46
C VAL A 241 4.09 -10.78 25.65
N PRO A 242 2.75 -10.71 25.57
CA PRO A 242 1.88 -11.18 26.64
C PRO A 242 2.21 -12.64 26.93
N SER A 243 2.76 -12.91 28.11
CA SER A 243 3.15 -14.25 28.51
C SER A 243 1.90 -15.13 28.54
N SER A 244 1.86 -16.16 27.69
CA SER A 244 1.04 -17.36 27.94
C SER A 244 1.39 -17.88 29.35
N PRO A 245 0.43 -18.38 30.14
CA PRO A 245 0.36 -18.18 31.59
C PRO A 245 1.67 -18.54 32.27
N ALA A 246 2.05 -17.68 33.22
CA ALA A 246 3.26 -17.84 34.03
C ALA A 246 3.47 -19.31 34.42
N PRO A 247 4.71 -19.85 34.32
CA PRO A 247 4.99 -21.18 34.84
C PRO A 247 4.50 -21.23 36.29
N ALA A 248 3.75 -22.27 36.63
CA ALA A 248 3.15 -22.52 37.94
C ALA A 248 4.21 -22.84 39.02
N SER A 249 5.24 -22.00 39.12
CA SER A 249 6.35 -22.08 40.07
C SER A 249 6.34 -20.86 40.98
N ALA A 250 5.17 -20.56 41.54
CA ALA A 250 5.01 -19.68 42.70
C ALA A 250 3.95 -20.22 43.68
N ALA A 251 3.68 -21.54 43.66
CA ALA A 251 3.09 -22.20 44.81
C ALA A 251 4.22 -22.40 45.83
N GLY A 252 4.37 -21.45 46.76
CA GLY A 252 5.23 -21.63 47.93
C GLY A 252 4.83 -22.90 48.70
N PRO A 253 5.75 -23.45 49.52
CA PRO A 253 5.46 -24.67 50.27
C PRO A 253 4.23 -24.44 51.16
N LEU A 254 3.28 -25.37 51.11
CA LEU A 254 2.16 -25.46 52.04
C LEU A 254 2.74 -25.52 53.45
N ALA A 255 2.59 -24.43 54.20
CA ALA A 255 2.76 -24.45 55.64
C ALA A 255 1.68 -25.37 56.21
N GLY A 256 2.09 -26.48 56.82
CA GLY A 256 1.22 -27.32 57.64
C GLY A 256 1.53 -28.81 57.59
N ARG A 257 2.48 -29.24 58.43
CA ARG A 257 2.24 -30.18 59.54
C ARG A 257 3.45 -30.25 60.44
#